data_AF-A0A1F8EUJ2-F1
#
_entry.id   AF-A0A1F8EUJ2-F1
#
_cell.length_a   1.000
_cell.length_b   1.000
_cell.length_c   1.000
_cell.angle_alpha   90.00
_cell.angle_beta   90.00
_cell.angle_gamma   90.00
#
_symmetry.space_group_name_H-M   'P 1'
#
loop_
_entity.id
_entity.type
_entity.pdbx_description
1 polymer ?
#
loop_
_entity_poly.entity_id
_entity_poly.type
_entity_poly.pdbx_seq_one_letter_code
_entity_poly.pdbx_strand_id
1 'polypeptide(L)'
;MGVREAWGYKYWQLGGTKNCLFRGIISNWLEFVFYLKHKHPFLIPTYFSLFGLVNIQPAREKAPITMNQLWVTLHKMTNGAVEKDDHVFAGRTNFCNDNGKLRMMDYGSRKTQEVLLEWADKIYSEFQFPQTT
;
A
#
# COMPACT_ATOMS: atom_id res chain seq x y z
N MET A 1 28.34 39.41 -18.66
CA MET A 1 27.95 38.43 -19.70
C MET A 1 28.59 37.09 -19.35
N GLY A 2 27.81 36.02 -19.33
CA GLY A 2 28.27 34.65 -19.04
C GLY A 2 27.37 33.96 -18.02
N VAL A 3 26.35 33.25 -18.51
CA VAL A 3 25.39 32.48 -17.73
C VAL A 3 25.81 31.00 -17.76
N ARG A 4 25.45 30.25 -16.68
CA ARG A 4 25.39 28.77 -16.56
C ARG A 4 26.77 28.12 -16.34
N GLU A 5 26.93 27.06 -15.54
CA GLU A 5 26.14 25.81 -15.42
C GLU A 5 26.30 25.24 -13.99
N ALA A 6 25.19 24.99 -13.28
CA ALA A 6 24.51 23.69 -13.17
C ALA A 6 25.20 22.71 -12.19
N TRP A 7 24.70 22.75 -10.95
CA TRP A 7 24.45 21.62 -10.05
C TRP A 7 24.93 20.25 -10.53
N GLY A 8 26.12 19.85 -10.08
CA GLY A 8 26.59 18.46 -10.15
C GLY A 8 25.83 17.58 -9.17
N TYR A 9 24.60 17.18 -9.51
CA TYR A 9 23.94 16.05 -8.86
C TYR A 9 24.68 14.77 -9.23
N LYS A 10 25.59 14.36 -8.34
CA LYS A 10 26.28 13.07 -8.35
C LYS A 10 25.26 11.94 -8.18
N TYR A 11 25.07 11.17 -9.25
CA TYR A 11 24.88 9.71 -9.26
C TYR A 11 24.19 9.09 -8.04
N TRP A 12 22.86 8.98 -8.07
CA TRP A 12 22.09 8.09 -7.17
C TRP A 12 20.94 7.34 -7.88
N GLN A 13 21.04 7.11 -9.19
CA GLN A 13 19.98 6.42 -9.97
C GLN A 13 20.32 5.00 -10.45
N LEU A 14 21.25 4.30 -9.80
CA LEU A 14 21.56 2.89 -10.14
C LEU A 14 21.59 1.98 -8.90
N GLY A 15 20.57 2.09 -8.05
CA GLY A 15 20.15 0.94 -7.24
C GLY A 15 19.61 -0.13 -8.19
N GLY A 16 20.50 -1.02 -8.65
CA GLY A 16 20.30 -1.86 -9.83
C GLY A 16 19.02 -2.69 -9.83
N THR A 17 18.48 -2.94 -11.02
CA THR A 17 17.27 -3.72 -11.31
C THR A 17 17.12 -5.01 -10.50
N LYS A 18 18.24 -5.67 -10.15
CA LYS A 18 18.28 -6.85 -9.27
C LYS A 18 17.73 -6.56 -7.87
N ASN A 19 18.10 -5.43 -7.25
CA ASN A 19 17.65 -5.06 -5.91
C ASN A 19 16.14 -4.77 -5.89
N CYS A 20 15.59 -4.16 -6.94
CA CYS A 20 14.15 -3.96 -7.07
C CYS A 20 13.40 -5.28 -7.24
N LEU A 21 13.94 -6.22 -8.02
CA LEU A 21 13.35 -7.54 -8.22
C LEU A 21 13.33 -8.35 -6.91
N PHE A 22 14.45 -8.44 -6.18
CA PHE A 22 14.50 -9.13 -4.89
C PHE A 22 13.56 -8.49 -3.85
N ARG A 23 13.44 -7.16 -3.83
CA ARG A 23 12.49 -6.46 -2.96
C ARG A 23 11.04 -6.79 -3.29
N GLY A 24 10.67 -6.79 -4.57
CA GLY A 24 9.31 -7.18 -5.00
C GLY A 24 8.98 -8.62 -4.61
N ILE A 25 9.93 -9.54 -4.79
CA ILE A 25 9.80 -10.94 -4.38
C ILE A 25 9.53 -11.07 -2.88
N ILE A 26 10.36 -10.41 -2.05
CA ILE A 26 10.21 -10.44 -0.60
C ILE A 26 8.87 -9.82 -0.18
N SER A 27 8.47 -8.71 -0.81
CA SER A 27 7.19 -8.05 -0.52
C SER A 27 6.00 -8.99 -0.77
N ASN A 28 5.94 -9.62 -1.95
CA ASN A 28 4.89 -10.58 -2.30
C ASN A 28 4.86 -11.79 -1.36
N TRP A 29 6.03 -12.26 -0.90
CA TRP A 29 6.09 -13.35 0.08
C TRP A 29 5.56 -12.91 1.45
N LEU A 30 5.91 -11.70 1.91
CA LEU A 30 5.43 -11.15 3.16
C LEU A 30 3.92 -10.90 3.13
N GLU A 31 3.35 -10.44 2.01
CA GLU A 31 1.89 -10.34 1.84
C GLU A 31 1.22 -11.70 2.00
N PHE A 32 1.71 -12.72 1.30
CA PHE A 32 1.15 -14.06 1.36
C PHE A 32 1.15 -14.62 2.79
N VAL A 33 2.31 -14.55 3.47
CA VAL A 33 2.44 -15.05 4.85
C VAL A 33 1.55 -14.25 5.81
N PHE A 34 1.50 -12.92 5.67
CA PHE A 34 0.66 -12.08 6.51
C PHE A 34 -0.82 -12.39 6.30
N TYR A 35 -1.26 -12.54 5.05
CA TYR A 35 -2.63 -12.93 4.74
C TYR A 35 -2.99 -14.30 5.31
N LEU A 36 -2.13 -15.31 5.13
CA LEU A 36 -2.39 -16.65 5.67
C LEU A 36 -2.53 -16.65 7.20
N LYS A 37 -1.73 -15.83 7.89
CA LYS A 37 -1.74 -15.74 9.35
C LYS A 37 -2.96 -14.98 9.90
N HIS A 38 -3.35 -13.87 9.28
CA HIS A 38 -4.35 -12.96 9.85
C HIS A 38 -5.70 -13.03 9.15
N LYS A 39 -5.74 -13.29 7.84
CA LYS A 39 -6.96 -13.39 7.00
C LYS A 39 -7.98 -12.28 7.25
N HIS A 40 -7.50 -11.08 7.59
CA HIS A 40 -8.36 -10.00 8.03
C HIS A 40 -9.24 -9.48 6.87
N PRO A 41 -10.54 -9.19 7.08
CA PRO A 41 -11.45 -8.76 6.01
C PRO A 41 -11.03 -7.49 5.26
N PHE A 42 -10.27 -6.60 5.91
CA PHE A 42 -9.66 -5.43 5.27
C PHE A 42 -8.68 -5.79 4.14
N LEU A 43 -8.07 -6.99 4.17
CA LEU A 43 -7.03 -7.38 3.23
C LEU A 43 -7.65 -8.11 2.05
N ILE A 44 -7.22 -7.77 0.84
CA ILE A 44 -7.50 -8.58 -0.34
C ILE A 44 -6.68 -9.89 -0.25
N PRO A 45 -7.32 -11.05 -0.48
CA PRO A 45 -6.63 -12.32 -0.46
C PRO A 45 -5.47 -12.38 -1.43
N THR A 46 -4.32 -12.82 -0.93
CA THR A 46 -3.19 -13.27 -1.74
C THR A 46 -3.23 -14.79 -1.77
N TYR A 47 -3.80 -15.36 -2.84
CA TYR A 47 -4.10 -16.80 -2.91
C TYR A 47 -2.86 -17.65 -3.17
N PHE A 48 -1.87 -17.09 -3.86
CA PHE A 48 -0.67 -17.81 -4.23
C PHE A 48 0.49 -16.85 -4.45
N SER A 49 1.67 -17.26 -3.97
CA SER A 49 2.93 -16.58 -4.17
C SER A 49 3.98 -17.61 -4.57
N LEU A 50 4.31 -17.74 -5.88
CA LEU A 50 5.35 -18.67 -6.33
C LEU A 50 6.73 -18.11 -5.95
N PHE A 51 7.20 -18.43 -4.74
CA PHE A 51 8.43 -17.89 -4.18
C PHE A 51 8.52 -16.35 -4.26
N GLY A 52 7.39 -15.63 -4.18
CA GLY A 52 7.34 -14.17 -4.33
C GLY A 52 7.40 -13.64 -5.78
N LEU A 53 7.63 -14.48 -6.79
CA LEU A 53 7.75 -14.05 -8.19
C LEU A 53 6.39 -13.76 -8.84
N VAL A 54 5.36 -14.52 -8.49
CA VAL A 54 4.00 -14.39 -9.03
C VAL A 54 3.02 -14.32 -7.87
N ASN A 55 2.32 -13.19 -7.75
CA ASN A 55 1.30 -12.94 -6.74
C ASN A 55 -0.09 -13.02 -7.40
N ILE A 56 -0.95 -13.93 -6.94
CA ILE A 56 -2.32 -14.07 -7.46
C ILE A 56 -3.29 -13.43 -6.47
N GLN A 57 -3.80 -12.26 -6.85
CA GLN A 57 -4.85 -11.52 -6.14
C GLN A 57 -6.06 -11.33 -7.07
N PRO A 58 -7.30 -11.30 -6.53
CA PRO A 58 -8.47 -10.99 -7.33
C PRO A 58 -8.39 -9.54 -7.85
N ALA A 59 -8.69 -9.35 -9.14
CA ALA A 59 -8.86 -8.01 -9.69
C ALA A 59 -10.08 -7.34 -9.05
N ARG A 60 -9.93 -6.10 -8.58
CA ARG A 60 -10.99 -5.32 -7.93
C ARG A 60 -11.04 -3.91 -8.49
N GLU A 61 -12.19 -3.28 -8.35
CA GLU A 61 -12.37 -1.89 -8.73
C GLU A 61 -11.54 -0.98 -7.82
N LYS A 62 -10.82 -0.03 -8.43
CA LYS A 62 -10.04 0.95 -7.67
C LYS A 62 -10.96 1.73 -6.74
N ALA A 63 -10.45 2.07 -5.56
CA ALA A 63 -11.19 2.89 -4.60
C ALA A 63 -11.67 4.21 -5.26
N PRO A 64 -12.99 4.52 -5.25
CA PRO A 64 -13.57 5.72 -5.84
C PRO A 64 -13.40 6.94 -4.91
N ILE A 65 -12.15 7.21 -4.54
CA ILE A 65 -11.74 8.29 -3.62
C ILE A 65 -10.45 8.90 -4.14
N THR A 66 -10.22 10.20 -3.98
CA THR A 66 -8.92 10.79 -4.38
C THR A 66 -7.80 10.35 -3.42
N MET A 67 -6.54 10.42 -3.88
CA MET A 67 -5.38 10.11 -3.01
C MET A 67 -5.36 11.00 -1.76
N ASN A 68 -5.63 12.30 -1.91
CA ASN A 68 -5.63 13.24 -0.79
C ASN A 68 -6.76 12.95 0.22
N GLN A 69 -7.97 12.65 -0.26
CA GLN A 69 -9.08 12.27 0.63
C GLN A 69 -8.79 10.96 1.36
N LEU A 70 -8.24 9.95 0.66
CA LEU A 70 -7.85 8.69 1.28
C LEU A 70 -6.81 8.93 2.39
N TRP A 71 -5.74 9.66 2.07
CA TRP A 71 -4.67 9.97 3.01
C TRP A 71 -5.20 10.68 4.25
N VAL A 72 -5.92 11.79 4.08
CA VAL A 72 -6.45 12.57 5.21
C VAL A 72 -7.41 11.76 6.07
N THR A 73 -8.27 10.95 5.45
CA THR A 73 -9.22 10.10 6.18
C THR A 73 -8.49 9.02 6.99
N LEU A 74 -7.58 8.27 6.37
CA LEU A 74 -6.82 7.22 7.06
C LEU A 74 -5.91 7.80 8.15
N HIS A 75 -5.29 8.95 7.89
CA HIS A 75 -4.48 9.68 8.87
C HIS A 75 -5.29 10.02 10.12
N LYS A 76 -6.48 10.62 9.96
CA LYS A 76 -7.37 10.92 11.07
C LYS A 76 -7.87 9.67 11.78
N MET A 77 -8.27 8.63 11.04
CA MET A 77 -8.81 7.40 11.64
C MET A 77 -7.79 6.66 12.51
N THR A 78 -6.52 6.71 12.12
CA THR A 78 -5.41 5.98 12.77
C THR A 78 -4.57 6.84 13.70
N ASN A 79 -5.03 8.06 14.03
CA ASN A 79 -4.27 9.03 14.82
C ASN A 79 -2.84 9.24 14.28
N GLY A 80 -2.68 9.27 12.96
CA GLY A 80 -1.40 9.43 12.28
C GLY A 80 -0.57 8.15 12.13
N ALA A 81 -1.01 6.98 12.60
CA ALA A 81 -0.20 5.76 12.51
C ALA A 81 0.17 5.37 11.07
N VAL A 82 -0.65 5.73 10.08
CA VAL A 82 -0.34 5.55 8.65
C VAL A 82 0.94 6.27 8.18
N GLU A 83 1.44 7.28 8.92
CA GLU A 83 2.72 7.95 8.62
C GLU A 83 3.93 7.00 8.71
N LYS A 84 3.79 5.86 9.40
CA LYS A 84 4.84 4.83 9.41
C LYS A 84 5.14 4.31 8.00
N ASP A 85 4.15 4.32 7.11
CA ASP A 85 4.30 3.91 5.71
C ASP A 85 3.48 4.81 4.77
N ASP A 86 3.85 6.08 4.74
CA ASP A 86 3.17 7.15 3.99
C ASP A 86 3.00 6.82 2.50
N HIS A 87 4.04 6.25 1.87
CA HIS A 87 3.99 5.84 0.46
C HIS A 87 2.91 4.80 0.18
N VAL A 88 2.76 3.79 1.05
CA VAL A 88 1.75 2.74 0.87
C VAL A 88 0.35 3.28 1.14
N PHE A 89 0.16 4.04 2.22
CA PHE A 89 -1.17 4.52 2.64
C PHE A 89 -1.68 5.73 1.84
N ALA A 90 -0.80 6.54 1.23
CA ALA A 90 -1.19 7.61 0.31
C ALA A 90 -1.50 7.08 -1.11
N GLY A 91 -0.99 5.90 -1.45
CA GLY A 91 -1.15 5.28 -2.75
C GLY A 91 -2.56 4.71 -2.95
N ARG A 92 -3.46 5.47 -3.58
CA ARG A 92 -4.82 4.98 -3.92
C ARG A 92 -4.84 3.64 -4.66
N THR A 93 -3.82 3.38 -5.48
CA THR A 93 -3.68 2.11 -6.22
C THR A 93 -3.51 0.89 -5.33
N ASN A 94 -3.18 1.07 -4.06
CA ASN A 94 -3.01 0.00 -3.08
C ASN A 94 -4.35 -0.38 -2.42
N PHE A 95 -5.45 0.29 -2.77
CA PHE A 95 -6.76 0.08 -2.21
C PHE A 95 -7.83 -0.10 -3.30
N CYS A 96 -8.85 -0.87 -2.95
CA CYS A 96 -9.99 -1.15 -3.81
C CYS A 96 -11.31 -0.98 -3.06
N ASN A 97 -12.38 -0.85 -3.83
CA ASN A 97 -13.75 -0.97 -3.33
C ASN A 97 -14.23 -2.40 -3.60
N ASP A 98 -14.59 -3.12 -2.54
CA ASP A 98 -15.18 -4.44 -2.62
C ASP A 98 -16.50 -4.41 -1.85
N ASN A 99 -17.61 -4.33 -2.58
CA ASN A 99 -18.97 -4.26 -2.03
C ASN A 99 -19.16 -3.11 -1.02
N GLY A 100 -18.68 -1.91 -1.35
CA GLY A 100 -18.79 -0.71 -0.50
C GLY A 100 -17.79 -0.67 0.65
N LYS A 101 -16.91 -1.67 0.77
CA LYS A 101 -15.84 -1.71 1.78
C LYS A 101 -14.49 -1.39 1.16
N LEU A 102 -13.74 -0.53 1.84
CA LEU A 102 -12.33 -0.31 1.52
C LEU A 102 -11.55 -1.57 1.86
N ARG A 103 -10.76 -2.06 0.90
CA ARG A 103 -9.83 -3.17 1.11
C ARG A 103 -8.45 -2.87 0.55
N MET A 104 -7.43 -3.39 1.19
CA MET A 104 -6.02 -3.17 0.87
C MET A 104 -5.44 -4.33 0.05
N MET A 105 -4.71 -4.00 -1.02
CA MET A 105 -4.07 -4.97 -1.92
C MET A 105 -2.58 -5.11 -1.65
N ASP A 106 -1.89 -4.00 -1.42
CA ASP A 106 -0.44 -3.98 -1.14
C ASP A 106 -0.21 -3.85 0.36
N TYR A 107 0.36 -4.86 0.98
CA TYR A 107 0.65 -4.90 2.42
C TYR A 107 1.90 -5.71 2.75
N GLY A 108 2.86 -5.73 1.83
CA GLY A 108 4.10 -6.52 1.97
C GLY A 108 5.16 -5.86 2.86
N SER A 109 5.03 -4.56 3.12
CA SER A 109 5.93 -3.85 4.04
C SER A 109 5.61 -4.18 5.50
N ARG A 110 6.65 -4.40 6.30
CA ARG A 110 6.50 -4.63 7.76
C ARG A 110 5.87 -3.44 8.47
N LYS A 111 6.17 -2.22 8.02
CA LYS A 111 5.59 -1.00 8.61
C LYS A 111 4.09 -0.94 8.36
N THR A 112 3.65 -1.29 7.15
CA THR A 112 2.22 -1.45 6.85
C THR A 112 1.60 -2.51 7.75
N GLN A 113 2.22 -3.67 7.90
CA GLN A 113 1.71 -4.77 8.72
C GLN A 113 1.55 -4.36 10.19
N GLU A 114 2.47 -3.57 10.75
CA GLU A 114 2.34 -3.02 12.11
C GLU A 114 1.10 -2.13 12.25
N VAL A 115 0.86 -1.23 11.28
CA VAL A 115 -0.36 -0.39 11.27
C VAL A 115 -1.61 -1.26 11.16
N LEU A 116 -1.58 -2.29 10.32
CA LEU A 116 -2.72 -3.18 10.09
C LEU A 116 -3.07 -4.01 11.34
N LEU A 117 -2.07 -4.49 12.08
CA LEU A 117 -2.31 -5.23 13.32
C LEU A 117 -3.03 -4.40 14.38
N GLU A 118 -2.87 -3.08 14.34
CA GLU A 118 -3.44 -2.16 15.33
C GLU A 118 -4.75 -1.53 14.86
N TRP A 119 -4.87 -1.22 13.56
CA TRP A 119 -5.94 -0.34 13.05
C TRP A 119 -6.85 -0.97 12.00
N ALA A 120 -6.56 -2.17 11.49
CA ALA A 120 -7.33 -2.74 10.37
C ALA A 120 -8.81 -2.96 10.70
N ASP A 121 -9.14 -3.36 11.94
CA ASP A 121 -10.53 -3.53 12.39
C ASP A 121 -11.30 -2.21 12.27
N LYS A 122 -10.76 -1.15 12.87
CA LYS A 122 -11.35 0.19 12.86
C LYS A 122 -11.54 0.72 11.43
N ILE A 123 -10.50 0.59 10.60
CA ILE A 123 -10.58 1.04 9.20
C ILE A 123 -11.69 0.28 8.47
N TYR A 124 -11.76 -1.05 8.62
CA TYR A 124 -12.76 -1.86 7.93
C TYR A 124 -14.20 -1.60 8.40
N SER A 125 -14.39 -1.38 9.70
CA SER A 125 -15.72 -1.14 10.28
C SER A 125 -16.23 0.27 9.98
N GLU A 126 -15.38 1.28 10.12
CA GLU A 126 -15.81 2.69 10.16
C GLU A 126 -15.59 3.43 8.84
N PHE A 127 -14.67 2.99 7.97
CA PHE A 127 -14.39 3.73 6.74
C PHE A 127 -15.61 3.77 5.84
N GLN A 128 -15.93 4.97 5.34
CA GLN A 128 -16.98 5.22 4.37
C GLN A 128 -16.40 5.96 3.16
N PHE A 129 -16.78 5.52 1.97
CA PHE A 129 -16.45 6.27 0.76
C PHE A 129 -17.19 7.61 0.76
N PRO A 130 -16.54 8.70 0.30
CA PRO A 130 -17.24 9.97 0.09
C PRO A 130 -18.38 9.76 -0.92
N GLN A 131 -19.54 10.36 -0.63
CA GLN A 131 -20.64 10.38 -1.59
C GLN A 131 -20.20 11.21 -2.80
N THR A 132 -20.29 10.62 -3.99
CA THR A 132 -20.14 11.37 -5.24
C THR A 132 -21.44 12.13 -5.48
N THR A 133 -21.48 13.42 -5.11
CA THR A 133 -22.49 14.38 -5.59
C THR A 133 -22.32 14.67 -7.06
#